data_AF-A0A2M8GE85-F1
#
_entry.id   AF-A0A2M8GE85-F1
#
_cell.length_a   1.000
_cell.length_b   1.000
_cell.length_c   1.000
_cell.angle_alpha   90.00
_cell.angle_beta   90.00
_cell.angle_gamma   90.00
#
_symmetry.space_group_name_H-M   'P 1'
#
loop_
_entity.id
_entity.type
_entity.pdbx_description
1 polymer ?
#
loop_
_entity_poly.entity_id
_entity_poly.type
_entity_poly.pdbx_seq_one_letter_code
_entity_poly.pdbx_strand_id
1 'polypeptide(L)' 'MNPVWEAQILSHLKLTGKRLGFLVNFNVSLIKKGIQRIII' A
#
# COMPACT_ATOMS: atom_id res chain seq x y z
N MET A 1 -10.49 0.85 -3.41
CA MET A 1 -9.07 1.25 -3.30
C MET A 1 -8.74 2.03 -4.57
N ASN A 2 -8.09 3.19 -4.47
CA ASN A 2 -7.84 4.06 -5.62
C ASN A 2 -6.52 3.66 -6.31
N PRO A 3 -6.48 3.47 -7.64
CA PRO A 3 -5.25 3.10 -8.36
C PRO A 3 -4.11 4.11 -8.17
N VAL A 4 -4.41 5.37 -7.87
CA VAL A 4 -3.39 6.41 -7.57
C VAL A 4 -2.58 6.06 -6.32
N TRP A 5 -3.19 5.49 -5.29
CA TRP A 5 -2.50 5.16 -4.04
C TRP A 5 -1.50 4.01 -4.22
N GLU A 6 -1.84 3.03 -5.06
CA GLU A 6 -0.92 1.94 -5.41
C GLU A 6 0.28 2.46 -6.20
N ALA A 7 0.04 3.34 -7.18
CA ALA A 7 1.10 3.97 -7.97
C ALA A 7 2.04 4.82 -7.10
N GLN A 8 1.50 5.53 -6.09
CA GLN A 8 2.30 6.27 -5.11
C GLN A 8 3.18 5.33 -4.28
N ILE A 9 2.62 4.25 -3.71
CA ILE A 9 3.42 3.26 -2.95
C ILE A 9 4.56 2.72 -3.82
N LEU A 10 4.26 2.29 -5.06
CA LEU A 10 5.27 1.76 -5.97
C LEU A 10 6.39 2.77 -6.24
N SER A 11 6.04 4.05 -6.43
CA SER A 11 7.03 5.12 -6.63
C SER A 11 7.93 5.29 -5.42
N HIS A 12 7.36 5.34 -4.21
CA HIS A 12 8.14 5.46 -2.96
C HIS A 12 9.02 4.23 -2.71
N LEU A 13 8.53 3.03 -2.98
CA LEU A 13 9.32 1.80 -2.85
C LEU A 13 10.56 1.83 -3.75
N LYS A 14 10.42 2.26 -5.01
CA LYS A 14 11.56 2.45 -5.94
C LYS A 14 12.54 3.50 -5.43
N LEU A 15 12.03 4.68 -5.03
CA LEU A 15 12.88 5.80 -4.60
C LEU A 15 13.65 5.51 -3.31
N THR A 16 13.05 4.73 -2.40
CA THR A 16 13.64 4.39 -1.10
C THR A 16 14.42 3.07 -1.10
N GLY A 17 14.44 2.34 -2.23
CA GLY A 17 15.06 1.02 -2.32
C GLY A 17 14.42 -0.04 -1.42
N LYS A 18 13.16 0.13 -1.04
CA LYS A 18 12.41 -0.81 -0.18
C LYS A 18 11.59 -1.75 -1.04
N ARG A 19 11.48 -3.02 -0.61
CA ARG A 19 10.78 -4.08 -1.36
C ARG A 19 9.33 -4.30 -0.92
N LEU A 20 8.93 -3.78 0.23
CA LEU A 20 7.65 -4.07 0.86
C LEU A 20 6.96 -2.78 1.29
N GLY A 21 5.73 -2.58 0.81
CA GLY A 21 4.85 -1.49 1.21
C GLY A 21 3.48 -2.01 1.64
N PHE A 22 2.79 -1.20 2.44
CA PHE A 22 1.43 -1.48 2.90
C PHE A 22 0.51 -0.32 2.56
N LEU A 23 -0.65 -0.66 2.02
CA LEU A 23 -1.74 0.27 1.79
C LEU A 23 -2.85 -0.10 2.78
N VAL A 24 -3.24 0.82 3.66
CA VAL A 24 -4.15 0.55 4.78
C VAL A 24 -5.43 1.36 4.62
N ASN A 25 -6.54 0.65 4.39
CA ASN A 25 -7.87 1.24 4.44
C ASN A 25 -8.40 1.19 5.88
N PHE A 26 -8.57 2.36 6.51
CA PHE A 26 -9.12 2.48 7.87
C PHE A 26 -10.65 2.51 7.91
N ASN A 27 -11.34 2.59 6.76
CA ASN A 27 -12.80 2.67 6.68
C ASN A 27 -13.46 1.28 6.68
N VAL A 28 -12.90 0.31 7.40
CA VAL A 28 -13.44 -1.06 7.51
C VAL A 28 -13.45 -1.52 8.97
N SER A 29 -14.44 -2.32 9.34
CA SER A 29 -14.64 -2.75 10.73
C SER A 29 -13.52 -3.62 11.30
N LEU A 30 -12.72 -4.26 10.45
CA LEU A 30 -11.58 -5.08 10.86
C LEU A 30 -10.36 -4.67 10.04
N ILE A 31 -9.34 -4.10 10.70
CA ILE A 31 -8.12 -3.58 10.05
C ILE A 31 -7.44 -4.64 9.17
N LYS A 32 -7.44 -5.92 9.57
CA LYS A 32 -6.88 -7.01 8.76
C LYS A 32 -7.51 -7.14 7.36
N LYS A 33 -8.75 -6.67 7.18
CA LYS A 33 -9.45 -6.65 5.87
C LYS A 33 -9.10 -5.42 5.03
N GLY A 34 -8.50 -4.38 5.64
CA GLY A 34 -8.11 -3.14 4.99
C GLY A 34 -6.64 -3.06 4.60
N ILE A 35 -5.80 -4.01 5.04
CA ILE A 35 -4.37 -4.04 4.72
C ILE A 35 -4.17 -4.75 3.38
N GLN A 36 -3.53 -4.04 2.44
CA GLN A 36 -3.01 -4.61 1.20
C GLN A 36 -1.48 -4.54 1.19
N ARG A 37 -0.86 -5.66 0.84
CA ARG A 37 0.59 -5.80 0.75
C ARG A 37 1.04 -5.60 -0.69
N ILE A 38 1.99 -4.69 -0.92
CA ILE A 38 2.55 -4.38 -2.24
C ILE A 38 4.05 -4.71 -2.23
N ILE A 39 4.50 -5.41 -3.28
CA ILE A 39 5.88 -5.86 -3.44
C ILE A 39 6.39 -5.38 -4.80
N ILE A 40 7.66 -4.96 -4.84
CA ILE A 40 8.39 -4.54 -6.04
C ILE A 40 9.55 -5.48 -6.36
#